data_AF-F8GKR9-F1
#
_entry.id   AF-F8GKR9-F1
#
_cell.length_a   1.000
_cell.length_b   1.000
_cell.length_c   1.000
_cell.angle_alpha   90.00
_cell.angle_beta   90.00
_cell.angle_gamma   90.00
#
_symmetry.space_group_name_H-M   'P 1'
#
loop_
_entity.id
_entity.type
_entity.pdbx_description
1 polymer ?
#
loop_
_entity_poly.entity_id
_entity_poly.type
_entity_poly.pdbx_seq_one_letter_code
_entity_poly.pdbx_strand_id
1 'polypeptide(L)'
;MKQHIKQLLLSACTFFLFCNTHSALADTASDTETLLNWAENTYPTIFPSRQATQNIEPWLYRHYPESGIYAGVNKNDNSVYVLGGPWGNNPAVIDTLANLISQIENSGGSGGIAACDTTDALSGVSYSQSGNVVTVTTSGQCVPAPDLTKTNLCQVPKQTTASGISLLGSNTITSSSIVGLSTSIPGLPNPFQAIVDAAANVKHCTMNAPAETANLVVNSDLCLDITTAITETIAALPIDGIVMTPPVNYFTKGTYKSQSVPDCFETDATTISDALTGEVWINQGGGFVKLGS
;
A
#
# COMPACT_ATOMS: atom_id res chain seq x y z
N MET A 1 -29.15 -55.43 -24.23
CA MET A 1 -28.10 -54.39 -24.22
C MET A 1 -28.50 -53.29 -23.23
N LYS A 2 -28.28 -53.31 -21.91
CA LYS A 2 -27.30 -54.02 -21.07
C LYS A 2 -25.82 -53.63 -21.26
N GLN A 3 -25.52 -52.61 -22.06
CA GLN A 3 -24.13 -52.12 -22.21
C GLN A 3 -23.96 -50.60 -22.12
N HIS A 4 -25.01 -49.80 -22.38
CA HIS A 4 -24.93 -48.34 -22.23
C HIS A 4 -25.41 -47.80 -20.87
N ILE A 5 -25.95 -48.67 -20.01
CA ILE A 5 -26.31 -48.39 -18.61
C ILE A 5 -25.06 -48.41 -17.67
N LYS A 6 -23.86 -48.76 -18.15
CA LYS A 6 -22.68 -48.93 -17.28
C LYS A 6 -21.55 -47.90 -17.41
N GLN A 7 -21.60 -46.96 -18.36
CA GLN A 7 -20.43 -46.07 -18.59
C GLN A 7 -20.66 -44.56 -18.50
N LEU A 8 -21.90 -44.08 -18.38
CA LEU A 8 -22.15 -42.64 -18.17
C LEU A 8 -22.83 -42.31 -16.85
N LEU A 9 -23.20 -43.33 -16.06
CA LEU A 9 -23.67 -43.22 -14.68
C LEU A 9 -22.53 -43.19 -13.63
N LEU A 10 -21.27 -43.04 -14.06
CA LEU A 10 -20.10 -43.13 -13.15
C LEU A 10 -19.09 -41.99 -13.25
N SER A 11 -19.40 -40.92 -13.98
CA SER A 11 -18.56 -39.71 -14.03
C SER A 11 -19.33 -38.44 -13.70
N ALA A 12 -20.30 -38.55 -12.79
CA ALA A 12 -21.07 -37.42 -12.26
C ALA A 12 -20.76 -37.14 -10.77
N CYS A 13 -19.79 -37.83 -10.15
CA CYS A 13 -19.52 -37.70 -8.71
C CYS A 13 -18.04 -37.68 -8.23
N THR A 14 -17.00 -37.46 -9.06
CA THR A 14 -15.61 -37.54 -8.49
C THR A 14 -14.48 -36.67 -9.07
N PHE A 15 -14.69 -35.76 -10.04
CA PHE A 15 -13.63 -34.84 -10.49
C PHE A 15 -14.34 -33.59 -11.05
N PHE A 16 -14.32 -32.39 -10.47
CA PHE A 16 -13.26 -31.65 -9.82
C PHE A 16 -13.73 -31.06 -8.47
N LEU A 17 -13.41 -31.78 -7.41
CA LEU A 17 -13.11 -31.17 -6.12
C LEU A 17 -11.72 -30.55 -6.24
N PHE A 18 -11.64 -29.40 -6.90
CA PHE A 18 -10.58 -28.41 -6.70
C PHE A 18 -11.25 -27.05 -6.91
N CYS A 19 -12.00 -26.62 -5.90
CA CYS A 19 -12.00 -25.19 -5.61
C CYS A 19 -10.53 -24.80 -5.53
N ASN A 20 -10.11 -23.93 -6.43
CA ASN A 20 -8.83 -23.25 -6.36
C ASN A 20 -8.80 -22.47 -5.04
N THR A 21 -8.40 -23.12 -3.95
CA THR A 21 -8.10 -22.48 -2.67
C THR A 21 -6.75 -21.79 -2.80
N HIS A 22 -6.69 -20.75 -3.63
CA HIS A 22 -5.63 -19.76 -3.58
C HIS A 22 -6.12 -18.60 -2.71
N SER A 23 -6.26 -18.85 -1.40
CA SER A 23 -6.59 -17.80 -0.43
C SER A 23 -5.83 -17.90 0.89
N ALA A 24 -5.10 -18.99 1.17
CA ALA A 24 -4.36 -19.12 2.42
C ALA A 24 -2.95 -18.50 2.40
N LEU A 25 -2.26 -18.50 1.24
CA LEU A 25 -0.89 -17.96 1.16
C LEU A 25 -0.83 -16.43 1.23
N ALA A 26 -1.84 -15.75 0.69
CA ALA A 26 -1.95 -14.29 0.78
C ALA A 26 -2.19 -13.86 2.24
N ASP A 27 -3.08 -14.56 2.93
CA ASP A 27 -3.43 -14.36 4.34
C ASP A 27 -2.21 -14.58 5.25
N THR A 28 -1.54 -15.73 5.12
CA THR A 28 -0.33 -16.02 5.94
C THR A 28 0.79 -15.01 5.68
N ALA A 29 1.00 -14.58 4.43
CA ALA A 29 2.03 -13.59 4.12
C ALA A 29 1.69 -12.20 4.67
N SER A 30 0.46 -11.69 4.46
CA SER A 30 0.05 -10.39 5.01
C SER A 30 0.02 -10.37 6.52
N ASP A 31 -0.43 -11.47 7.14
CA ASP A 31 -0.46 -11.62 8.59
C ASP A 31 0.96 -11.71 9.16
N THR A 32 1.87 -12.42 8.48
CA THR A 32 3.28 -12.43 8.86
C THR A 32 3.87 -11.02 8.84
N GLU A 33 3.59 -10.23 7.80
CA GLU A 33 4.05 -8.84 7.73
C GLU A 33 3.46 -7.98 8.85
N THR A 34 2.15 -8.11 9.09
CA THR A 34 1.43 -7.39 10.17
C THR A 34 2.04 -7.71 11.53
N LEU A 35 2.25 -9.00 11.81
CA LEU A 35 2.85 -9.48 13.05
C LEU A 35 4.28 -8.97 13.23
N LEU A 36 5.13 -9.12 12.22
CA LEU A 36 6.54 -8.73 12.33
C LEU A 36 6.70 -7.21 12.39
N ASN A 37 5.84 -6.44 11.72
CA ASN A 37 5.79 -4.98 11.86
C ASN A 37 5.34 -4.56 13.26
N TRP A 38 4.34 -5.22 13.81
CA TRP A 38 3.91 -5.01 15.19
C TRP A 38 5.01 -5.34 16.20
N ALA A 39 5.75 -6.43 15.98
CA ALA A 39 6.85 -6.83 16.85
C ALA A 39 7.96 -5.77 16.88
N GLU A 40 8.36 -5.25 15.72
CA GLU A 40 9.32 -4.14 15.58
C GLU A 40 8.85 -2.87 16.29
N ASN A 41 7.57 -2.53 16.18
CA ASN A 41 6.98 -1.36 16.86
C ASN A 41 6.94 -1.54 18.38
N THR A 42 6.60 -2.74 18.85
CA THR A 42 6.27 -3.00 20.25
C THR A 42 7.51 -3.35 21.07
N TYR A 43 8.49 -4.00 20.46
CA TYR A 43 9.70 -4.48 21.13
C TYR A 43 10.99 -4.01 20.44
N PRO A 44 11.22 -2.69 20.33
CA PRO A 44 12.38 -2.14 19.61
C PRO A 44 13.73 -2.51 20.25
N THR A 45 13.76 -2.92 21.52
CA THR A 45 15.00 -3.44 22.13
C THR A 45 15.36 -4.84 21.63
N ILE A 46 14.37 -5.61 21.15
CA ILE A 46 14.53 -6.98 20.66
C ILE A 46 14.64 -6.99 19.13
N PHE A 47 13.81 -6.18 18.47
CA PHE A 47 13.70 -6.03 17.03
C PHE A 47 14.06 -4.57 16.65
N PRO A 48 15.37 -4.22 16.70
CA PRO A 48 15.82 -2.82 16.69
C PRO A 48 15.81 -2.14 15.33
N SER A 49 15.69 -2.92 14.26
CA SER A 49 15.75 -2.44 12.88
C SER A 49 14.58 -3.03 12.09
N ARG A 50 14.12 -2.33 11.05
CA ARG A 50 13.13 -2.88 10.13
C ARG A 50 13.81 -3.73 9.07
N GLN A 51 13.30 -4.94 8.89
CA GLN A 51 13.88 -5.90 7.96
C GLN A 51 12.88 -6.30 6.89
N ALA A 52 13.37 -6.59 5.70
CA ALA A 52 12.54 -7.17 4.65
C ALA A 52 12.21 -8.62 5.02
N THR A 53 10.95 -9.01 4.84
CA THR A 53 10.55 -10.40 5.05
C THR A 53 11.14 -11.26 3.94
N GLN A 54 11.91 -12.25 4.36
CA GLN A 54 12.53 -13.25 3.52
C GLN A 54 11.64 -14.49 3.47
N ASN A 55 11.72 -15.21 2.36
CA ASN A 55 11.00 -16.47 2.16
C ASN A 55 11.99 -17.58 1.82
N ILE A 56 12.08 -18.58 2.69
CA ILE A 56 12.80 -19.83 2.43
C ILE A 56 11.94 -20.96 2.92
N GLU A 57 11.46 -21.86 2.04
CA GLU A 57 10.51 -22.90 2.46
C GLU A 57 11.03 -23.71 3.68
N PRO A 58 10.22 -23.89 4.75
CA PRO A 58 8.81 -23.48 4.91
C PRO A 58 8.58 -22.10 5.57
N TRP A 59 9.57 -21.24 5.69
CA TRP A 59 9.57 -20.03 6.51
C TRP A 59 9.31 -18.74 5.74
N LEU A 60 8.50 -17.86 6.36
CA LEU A 60 8.51 -16.42 6.14
C LEU A 60 9.13 -15.75 7.36
N TYR A 61 10.25 -15.04 7.22
CA TYR A 61 11.02 -14.61 8.38
C TYR A 61 11.79 -13.30 8.16
N ARG A 62 12.16 -12.64 9.25
CA ARG A 62 13.10 -11.51 9.29
C ARG A 62 14.29 -11.88 10.16
N HIS A 63 15.48 -11.45 9.74
CA HIS A 63 16.71 -11.56 10.52
C HIS A 63 17.15 -10.16 10.92
N TYR A 64 17.39 -9.94 12.20
CA TYR A 64 17.81 -8.68 12.81
C TYR A 64 19.31 -8.78 13.15
N PRO A 65 20.22 -8.25 12.31
CA PRO A 65 21.66 -8.45 12.50
C PRO A 65 22.19 -7.86 13.80
N GLU A 66 21.58 -6.79 14.30
CA GLU A 66 22.01 -6.07 15.50
C GLU A 66 21.79 -6.90 16.77
N SER A 67 20.72 -7.71 16.81
CA SER A 67 20.37 -8.56 17.95
C SER A 67 20.65 -10.05 17.71
N GLY A 68 20.98 -10.44 16.47
CA GLY A 68 21.19 -11.83 16.08
C GLY A 68 19.93 -12.68 16.18
N ILE A 69 18.76 -12.05 16.12
CA ILE A 69 17.46 -12.70 16.25
C ILE A 69 16.85 -12.95 14.87
N TYR A 70 16.23 -14.10 14.71
CA TYR A 70 15.31 -14.42 13.64
C TYR A 70 13.90 -14.49 14.22
N ALA A 71 12.93 -13.90 13.55
CA ALA A 71 11.51 -14.07 13.86
C ALA A 71 10.76 -14.42 12.58
N GLY A 72 9.85 -15.38 12.64
CA GLY A 72 9.14 -15.78 11.44
C GLY A 72 8.02 -16.80 11.66
N VAL A 73 7.25 -17.02 10.61
CA VAL A 73 6.14 -17.97 10.56
C VAL A 73 6.59 -19.20 9.76
N ASN A 74 6.30 -20.38 10.29
CA ASN A 74 6.41 -21.63 9.55
C ASN A 74 5.10 -21.91 8.82
N LYS A 75 5.13 -21.98 7.49
CA LYS A 75 3.95 -22.20 6.64
C LYS A 75 3.34 -23.59 6.74
N ASN A 76 4.05 -24.56 7.33
CA ASN A 76 3.53 -25.92 7.48
C ASN A 76 2.59 -26.06 8.68
N ASP A 77 2.87 -25.37 9.78
CA ASP A 77 2.09 -25.45 11.04
C ASP A 77 1.42 -24.13 11.43
N ASN A 78 1.67 -23.05 10.68
CA ASN A 78 1.21 -21.69 10.94
C ASN A 78 1.57 -21.18 12.35
N SER A 79 2.66 -21.67 12.92
CA SER A 79 3.21 -21.18 14.18
C SER A 79 4.30 -20.15 13.96
N VAL A 80 4.40 -19.23 14.91
CA VAL A 80 5.39 -18.16 14.97
C VAL A 80 6.54 -18.63 15.84
N TYR A 81 7.75 -18.45 15.32
CA TYR A 81 8.98 -18.87 15.96
C TYR A 81 9.95 -17.71 16.07
N VAL A 82 10.80 -17.80 17.08
CA VAL A 82 12.00 -16.98 17.23
C VAL A 82 13.23 -17.86 17.40
N LEU A 83 14.37 -17.39 16.92
CA LEU A 83 15.65 -18.08 17.01
C LEU A 83 16.74 -17.04 17.28
N GLY A 84 17.74 -17.40 18.10
CA GLY A 84 18.83 -16.50 18.47
C GLY A 84 18.52 -15.63 19.69
N GLY A 85 19.48 -14.79 20.06
CA GLY A 85 19.38 -13.92 21.24
C GLY A 85 18.98 -14.68 22.52
N PRO A 86 17.95 -14.24 23.27
CA PRO A 86 17.54 -14.88 24.52
C PRO A 86 16.91 -16.27 24.34
N TRP A 87 16.56 -16.67 23.11
CA TRP A 87 15.93 -17.97 22.81
C TRP A 87 16.92 -19.05 22.39
N GLY A 88 18.20 -18.70 22.23
CA GLY A 88 19.27 -19.65 21.92
C GLY A 88 19.24 -20.18 20.49
N ASN A 89 19.92 -21.31 20.26
CA ASN A 89 20.22 -21.80 18.91
C ASN A 89 19.13 -22.71 18.30
N ASN A 90 18.00 -22.89 18.97
CA ASN A 90 16.88 -23.68 18.46
C ASN A 90 15.65 -22.78 18.28
N PRO A 91 14.86 -22.96 17.20
CA PRO A 91 13.61 -22.24 17.04
C PRO A 91 12.69 -22.50 18.25
N ALA A 92 12.32 -21.43 18.95
CA ALA A 92 11.35 -21.44 20.03
C ALA A 92 9.99 -21.01 19.49
N VAL A 93 8.96 -21.82 19.71
CA VAL A 93 7.57 -21.46 19.40
C VAL A 93 7.15 -20.34 20.33
N ILE A 94 6.59 -19.26 19.78
CA ILE A 94 5.94 -18.20 20.54
C ILE A 94 4.46 -18.51 20.71
N ASP A 95 3.73 -18.63 19.59
CA ASP A 95 2.31 -19.01 19.53
C ASP A 95 1.93 -19.34 18.07
N THR A 96 0.65 -19.57 17.79
CA THR A 96 0.09 -19.59 16.43
C THR A 96 -0.03 -18.17 15.86
N LEU A 97 0.09 -18.05 14.54
CA LEU A 97 -0.09 -16.77 13.85
C LEU A 97 -1.47 -16.16 14.14
N ALA A 98 -2.53 -16.98 14.09
CA ALA A 98 -3.90 -16.53 14.33
C ALA A 98 -4.09 -15.94 15.74
N ASN A 99 -3.50 -16.57 16.77
CA ASN A 99 -3.59 -16.04 18.15
C ASN A 99 -2.89 -14.69 18.28
N LEU A 100 -1.72 -14.53 17.65
CA LEU A 100 -0.96 -13.29 17.71
C LEU A 100 -1.64 -12.17 16.92
N ILE A 101 -2.23 -12.44 15.76
CA ILE A 101 -3.06 -11.46 15.04
C ILE A 101 -4.25 -11.02 15.90
N SER A 102 -4.97 -11.97 16.49
CA SER A 102 -6.06 -11.66 17.42
C SER A 102 -5.58 -10.82 18.63
N GLN A 103 -4.38 -11.08 19.14
CA GLN A 103 -3.79 -10.26 20.21
C GLN A 103 -3.48 -8.83 19.75
N ILE A 104 -2.96 -8.64 18.54
CA ILE A 104 -2.67 -7.32 17.97
C ILE A 104 -3.95 -6.50 17.86
N GLU A 105 -4.99 -7.09 17.26
CA GLU A 105 -6.31 -6.47 17.11
C GLU A 105 -6.92 -6.06 18.46
N ASN A 106 -6.82 -6.93 19.47
CA ASN A 106 -7.41 -6.68 20.79
C ASN A 106 -6.58 -5.75 21.69
N SER A 107 -5.27 -5.65 21.47
CA SER A 107 -4.37 -4.82 22.28
C SER A 107 -4.27 -3.37 21.81
N GLY A 108 -4.86 -3.05 20.65
CA GLY A 108 -4.67 -1.75 19.99
C GLY A 108 -3.22 -1.52 19.55
N GLY A 109 -2.41 -2.58 19.48
CA GLY A 109 -1.04 -2.52 19.00
C GLY A 109 -0.99 -2.23 17.51
N SER A 110 -0.12 -1.31 17.08
CA SER A 110 0.00 -0.98 15.67
C SER A 110 0.86 -2.03 14.95
N GLY A 111 0.22 -2.92 14.20
CA GLY A 111 0.84 -3.61 13.05
C GLY A 111 1.00 -2.69 11.83
N GLY A 112 0.71 -1.40 12.00
CA GLY A 112 0.69 -0.39 10.96
C GLY A 112 2.05 -0.10 10.35
N ILE A 113 1.99 0.51 9.18
CA ILE A 113 3.12 0.88 8.35
C ILE A 113 3.72 2.17 8.91
N ALA A 114 4.79 2.09 9.71
CA ALA A 114 5.37 3.31 10.31
C ALA A 114 5.82 4.35 9.26
N ALA A 115 6.09 3.91 8.04
CA ALA A 115 6.44 4.81 6.94
C ALA A 115 5.25 5.59 6.35
N CYS A 116 4.01 5.21 6.67
CA CYS A 116 2.80 5.82 6.12
C CYS A 116 1.80 6.08 7.23
N ASP A 117 1.35 7.33 7.36
CA ASP A 117 0.15 7.62 8.13
C ASP A 117 -1.07 7.08 7.37
N THR A 118 -1.73 6.08 7.94
CA THR A 118 -2.91 5.41 7.39
C THR A 118 -4.18 5.76 8.18
N THR A 119 -4.17 6.82 8.99
CA THR A 119 -5.30 7.21 9.85
C THR A 119 -6.57 7.51 9.04
N ASP A 120 -6.40 8.14 7.86
CA ASP A 120 -7.47 8.46 6.91
C ASP A 120 -7.52 7.47 5.73
N ALA A 121 -6.97 6.26 5.89
CA ALA A 121 -6.93 5.27 4.82
C ALA A 121 -8.34 4.94 4.29
N LEU A 122 -8.43 4.80 2.96
CA LEU A 122 -9.66 4.42 2.29
C LEU A 122 -10.08 3.00 2.70
N SER A 123 -11.34 2.86 3.13
CA SER A 123 -11.90 1.56 3.47
C SER A 123 -11.84 0.60 2.27
N GLY A 124 -11.46 -0.65 2.52
CA GLY A 124 -11.25 -1.66 1.48
C GLY A 124 -9.89 -1.60 0.78
N VAL A 125 -9.03 -0.62 1.11
CA VAL A 125 -7.63 -0.61 0.70
C VAL A 125 -6.80 -1.33 1.74
N SER A 126 -6.00 -2.30 1.28
CA SER A 126 -5.04 -3.01 2.09
C SER A 126 -3.65 -2.39 1.98
N TYR A 127 -2.95 -2.42 3.11
CA TYR A 127 -1.64 -1.81 3.31
C TYR A 127 -0.72 -2.88 3.89
N SER A 128 0.43 -3.11 3.27
CA SER A 128 1.49 -3.94 3.84
C SER A 128 2.85 -3.27 3.68
N GLN A 129 3.77 -3.53 4.61
CA GLN A 129 5.14 -3.04 4.55
C GLN A 129 6.12 -4.18 4.79
N SER A 130 7.11 -4.29 3.89
CA SER A 130 8.25 -5.21 3.98
C SER A 130 9.54 -4.41 3.77
N GLY A 131 10.30 -4.21 4.85
CA GLY A 131 11.44 -3.26 4.85
C GLY A 131 11.01 -1.86 4.39
N ASN A 132 11.68 -1.33 3.35
CA ASN A 132 11.37 -0.03 2.77
C ASN A 132 10.32 -0.09 1.66
N VAL A 133 9.69 -1.24 1.42
CA VAL A 133 8.66 -1.38 0.39
C VAL A 133 7.29 -1.44 1.05
N VAL A 134 6.43 -0.48 0.72
CA VAL A 134 5.01 -0.46 1.05
C VAL A 134 4.22 -0.91 -0.17
N THR A 135 3.27 -1.81 0.04
CA THR A 135 2.32 -2.23 -0.99
C THR A 135 0.92 -1.80 -0.58
N VAL A 136 0.26 -1.09 -1.49
CA VAL A 136 -1.10 -0.58 -1.32
C VAL A 136 -1.98 -1.20 -2.40
N THR A 137 -3.00 -1.97 -2.03
CA THR A 137 -3.86 -2.62 -3.02
C THR A 137 -5.30 -2.76 -2.56
N THR A 138 -6.20 -2.75 -3.55
CA THR A 138 -7.63 -3.04 -3.37
C THR A 138 -7.97 -4.52 -3.61
N SER A 139 -6.96 -5.37 -3.81
CA SER A 139 -7.12 -6.81 -4.05
C SER A 139 -8.06 -7.14 -5.21
N GLY A 140 -8.10 -6.26 -6.22
CA GLY A 140 -8.90 -6.40 -7.43
C GLY A 140 -10.38 -6.04 -7.30
N GLN A 141 -10.81 -5.50 -6.15
CA GLN A 141 -12.17 -4.97 -5.97
C GLN A 141 -12.18 -3.45 -6.05
N CYS A 142 -13.22 -2.86 -6.63
CA CYS A 142 -13.33 -1.40 -6.68
C CYS A 142 -13.89 -0.88 -5.36
N VAL A 143 -13.13 -0.02 -4.70
CA VAL A 143 -13.49 0.54 -3.39
C VAL A 143 -14.08 1.94 -3.53
N PRO A 144 -15.12 2.31 -2.76
CA PRO A 144 -15.68 3.66 -2.82
C PRO A 144 -14.63 4.72 -2.47
N ALA A 145 -14.44 5.69 -3.36
CA ALA A 145 -13.59 6.87 -3.16
C ALA A 145 -14.41 8.15 -3.40
N PRO A 146 -15.31 8.50 -2.46
CA PRO A 146 -16.17 9.68 -2.62
C PRO A 146 -15.40 11.00 -2.51
N ASP A 147 -14.23 11.00 -1.87
CA ASP A 147 -13.37 12.17 -1.68
C ASP A 147 -11.98 11.90 -2.27
N LEU A 148 -11.70 12.50 -3.43
CA LEU A 148 -10.42 12.36 -4.11
C LEU A 148 -9.29 13.14 -3.43
N THR A 149 -9.59 14.00 -2.46
CA THR A 149 -8.54 14.68 -1.67
C THR A 149 -7.90 13.75 -0.65
N LYS A 150 -8.57 12.64 -0.30
CA LYS A 150 -8.07 11.60 0.61
C LYS A 150 -7.35 10.46 -0.10
N THR A 151 -7.00 10.60 -1.38
CA THR A 151 -6.28 9.55 -2.12
C THR A 151 -4.77 9.54 -1.89
N ASN A 152 -4.27 10.31 -0.92
CA ASN A 152 -2.86 10.18 -0.54
C ASN A 152 -2.66 8.82 0.14
N LEU A 153 -2.09 7.89 -0.61
CA LEU A 153 -1.95 6.50 -0.20
C LEU A 153 -0.98 6.33 0.95
N CYS A 154 -0.01 7.23 1.10
CA CYS A 154 1.00 7.14 2.14
C CYS A 154 1.35 8.56 2.57
N GLN A 155 0.60 9.10 3.53
CA GLN A 155 0.93 10.40 4.10
C GLN A 155 2.20 10.29 4.94
N VAL A 156 3.10 11.26 4.81
CA VAL A 156 4.28 11.33 5.66
C VAL A 156 3.83 11.67 7.09
N PRO A 157 4.20 10.86 8.10
CA PRO A 157 3.81 11.12 9.48
C PRO A 157 4.30 12.49 9.96
N LYS A 158 3.43 13.24 10.63
CA LYS A 158 3.79 14.53 11.26
C LYS A 158 4.89 14.32 12.30
N GLN A 159 5.91 15.19 12.27
CA GLN A 159 7.00 15.18 13.24
C GLN A 159 6.75 16.19 14.36
N THR A 160 7.23 15.88 15.56
CA THR A 160 7.16 16.77 16.73
C THR A 160 8.51 17.43 17.05
N THR A 161 9.58 16.97 16.40
CA THR A 161 10.94 17.51 16.51
C THR A 161 11.54 17.64 15.11
N ALA A 162 12.47 18.58 14.94
CA ALA A 162 13.17 18.74 13.66
C ALA A 162 14.09 17.53 13.43
N SER A 163 13.83 16.78 12.36
CA SER A 163 14.71 15.67 11.96
C SER A 163 15.88 16.14 11.08
N GLY A 164 15.72 17.28 10.38
CA GLY A 164 16.69 17.75 9.38
C GLY A 164 16.78 16.88 8.13
N ILE A 165 15.86 15.92 7.95
CA ILE A 165 15.85 15.02 6.80
C ILE A 165 14.95 15.63 5.72
N SER A 166 15.51 15.83 4.53
CA SER A 166 14.77 16.25 3.33
C SER A 166 14.65 15.10 2.35
N LEU A 167 13.43 14.80 1.91
CA LEU A 167 13.14 13.67 1.02
C LEU A 167 12.43 14.13 -0.25
N LEU A 168 13.04 13.87 -1.41
CA LEU A 168 12.39 14.05 -2.69
C LEU A 168 11.63 12.79 -3.07
N GLY A 169 10.31 12.90 -3.11
CA GLY A 169 9.37 11.92 -3.62
C GLY A 169 9.13 12.08 -5.11
N SER A 170 9.01 10.96 -5.81
CA SER A 170 8.63 10.91 -7.23
C SER A 170 7.62 9.80 -7.47
N ASN A 171 6.60 10.09 -8.27
CA ASN A 171 5.58 9.12 -8.65
C ASN A 171 5.74 8.69 -10.11
N THR A 172 5.74 7.39 -10.35
CA THR A 172 5.67 6.80 -11.70
C THR A 172 4.36 6.03 -11.83
N ILE A 173 3.48 6.46 -12.73
CA ILE A 173 2.25 5.72 -13.06
C ILE A 173 2.56 4.78 -14.23
N THR A 174 2.36 3.49 -14.02
CA THR A 174 2.64 2.44 -15.02
C THR A 174 1.43 2.10 -15.87
N SER A 175 0.24 2.19 -15.29
CA SER A 175 -1.01 2.04 -16.03
C SER A 175 -2.13 2.79 -15.33
N SER A 176 -3.05 3.32 -16.12
CA SER A 176 -4.24 3.98 -15.61
C SER A 176 -5.37 3.93 -16.61
N SER A 177 -6.61 3.80 -16.14
CA SER A 177 -7.79 3.88 -17.00
C SER A 177 -9.02 4.28 -16.22
N ILE A 178 -9.94 5.00 -16.86
CA ILE A 178 -11.26 5.30 -16.32
C ILE A 178 -12.30 4.57 -17.18
N VAL A 179 -13.19 3.83 -16.52
CA VAL A 179 -14.34 3.16 -17.13
C VAL A 179 -15.60 3.85 -16.63
N GLY A 180 -16.61 4.00 -17.49
CA GLY A 180 -17.87 4.67 -17.14
C GLY A 180 -17.92 6.15 -17.53
N LEU A 181 -16.87 6.68 -18.18
CA LEU A 181 -16.87 8.00 -18.82
C LEU A 181 -16.55 7.88 -20.30
N SER A 182 -17.30 8.60 -21.13
CA SER A 182 -17.09 8.67 -22.57
C SER A 182 -17.48 10.03 -23.13
N THR A 183 -17.07 10.31 -24.36
CA THR A 183 -17.50 11.50 -25.11
C THR A 183 -18.57 11.10 -26.12
N SER A 184 -19.64 11.90 -26.25
CA SER A 184 -20.67 11.71 -27.29
C SER A 184 -20.34 12.41 -28.60
N ILE A 185 -19.25 13.18 -28.65
CA ILE A 185 -18.74 13.85 -29.85
C ILE A 185 -17.76 12.92 -30.58
N PRO A 186 -18.09 12.42 -31.78
CA PRO A 186 -17.20 11.53 -32.53
C PRO A 186 -15.88 12.21 -32.87
N GLY A 187 -14.76 11.55 -32.60
CA GLY A 187 -13.41 12.04 -32.92
C GLY A 187 -12.78 12.97 -31.89
N LEU A 188 -13.48 13.28 -30.78
CA LEU A 188 -12.88 14.02 -29.66
C LEU A 188 -11.98 13.06 -28.85
N PRO A 189 -10.67 13.34 -28.71
CA PRO A 189 -9.79 12.54 -27.85
C PRO A 189 -10.31 12.52 -26.42
N ASN A 190 -10.13 11.41 -25.71
CA ASN A 190 -10.55 11.29 -24.32
C ASN A 190 -9.84 12.36 -23.46
N PRO A 191 -10.54 13.39 -22.95
CA PRO A 191 -9.92 14.49 -22.23
C PRO A 191 -9.39 14.04 -20.85
N PHE A 192 -9.88 12.91 -20.34
CA PHE A 192 -9.51 12.40 -19.03
C PHE A 192 -8.12 11.75 -19.02
N GLN A 193 -7.63 11.26 -20.16
CA GLN A 193 -6.29 10.67 -20.26
C GLN A 193 -5.20 11.72 -19.96
N ALA A 194 -5.37 12.96 -20.44
CA ALA A 194 -4.41 14.04 -20.21
C ALA A 194 -4.30 14.45 -18.73
N ILE A 195 -5.39 14.34 -17.96
CA ILE A 195 -5.38 14.59 -16.51
C ILE A 195 -4.54 13.53 -15.80
N VAL A 196 -4.66 12.28 -16.23
CA VAL A 196 -3.89 11.19 -15.64
C VAL A 196 -2.42 11.26 -16.02
N ASP A 197 -2.11 11.61 -17.27
CA ASP A 197 -0.73 11.80 -17.73
C ASP A 197 -0.05 12.98 -16.99
N ALA A 198 -0.81 14.03 -16.63
CA ALA A 198 -0.30 15.15 -15.86
C ALA A 198 -0.05 14.84 -14.38
N ALA A 199 -0.77 13.86 -13.81
CA ALA A 199 -0.52 13.37 -12.45
C ALA A 199 0.67 12.40 -12.37
N ALA A 200 1.09 11.82 -13.50
CA ALA A 200 2.31 11.02 -13.60
C ALA A 200 3.54 11.93 -13.54
N ASN A 201 4.57 11.51 -12.78
CA ASN A 201 5.86 12.21 -12.65
C ASN A 201 5.84 13.51 -11.82
N VAL A 202 4.78 13.76 -11.06
CA VAL A 202 4.78 14.85 -10.07
C VAL A 202 5.79 14.52 -8.96
N LYS A 203 6.67 15.47 -8.67
CA LYS A 203 7.69 15.37 -7.62
C LYS A 203 7.31 16.24 -6.43
N HIS A 204 7.36 15.67 -5.25
CA HIS A 204 7.08 16.37 -3.99
C HIS A 204 8.26 16.22 -3.06
N CYS A 205 8.74 17.30 -2.45
CA CYS A 205 9.78 17.21 -1.43
C CYS A 205 9.21 17.43 -0.04
N THR A 206 9.64 16.64 0.93
CA THR A 206 9.23 16.77 2.33
C THR A 206 10.44 17.09 3.19
N MET A 207 10.39 18.22 3.91
CA MET A 207 11.36 18.61 4.93
C MET A 207 10.97 18.04 6.28
N ASN A 208 11.99 17.87 7.13
CA ASN A 208 11.86 17.26 8.46
C ASN A 208 11.11 15.93 8.40
N ALA A 209 11.37 15.10 7.39
CA ALA A 209 10.71 13.82 7.26
C ALA A 209 11.19 12.81 8.34
N PRO A 210 10.35 11.85 8.75
CA PRO A 210 10.77 10.73 9.60
C PRO A 210 11.86 9.88 8.92
N ALA A 211 12.82 9.37 9.70
CA ALA A 211 13.92 8.57 9.18
C ALA A 211 13.45 7.28 8.50
N GLU A 212 12.32 6.73 8.96
CA GLU A 212 11.68 5.53 8.46
C GLU A 212 11.13 5.69 7.02
N THR A 213 11.00 6.93 6.55
CA THR A 213 10.52 7.24 5.19
C THR A 213 11.64 7.48 4.19
N ALA A 214 12.91 7.41 4.62
CA ALA A 214 14.06 7.53 3.73
C ALA A 214 14.18 6.30 2.81
N ASN A 215 14.29 6.51 1.50
CA ASN A 215 14.39 5.44 0.50
C ASN A 215 13.16 4.51 0.46
N LEU A 216 11.99 5.05 0.83
CA LEU A 216 10.72 4.35 0.79
C LEU A 216 10.28 4.13 -0.66
N VAL A 217 9.77 2.94 -0.95
CA VAL A 217 9.13 2.59 -2.21
C VAL A 217 7.69 2.20 -1.92
N VAL A 218 6.72 2.93 -2.46
CA VAL A 218 5.29 2.59 -2.32
C VAL A 218 4.77 2.10 -3.66
N ASN A 219 4.45 0.82 -3.76
CA ASN A 219 3.78 0.24 -4.92
C ASN A 219 2.27 0.28 -4.70
N SER A 220 1.53 0.75 -5.70
CA SER A 220 0.07 0.83 -5.67
C SER A 220 -0.56 0.06 -6.82
N ASP A 221 -1.67 -0.64 -6.51
CA ASP A 221 -2.53 -1.32 -7.48
C ASP A 221 -4.00 -1.20 -7.02
N LEU A 222 -4.70 -0.19 -7.53
CA LEU A 222 -5.97 0.28 -7.01
C LEU A 222 -7.06 0.27 -8.07
N CYS A 223 -8.25 -0.18 -7.68
CA CYS A 223 -9.50 0.21 -8.33
C CYS A 223 -10.33 1.07 -7.37
N LEU A 224 -10.66 2.29 -7.79
CA LEU A 224 -11.48 3.23 -7.03
C LEU A 224 -12.81 3.45 -7.76
N ASP A 225 -13.93 3.27 -7.06
CA ASP A 225 -15.24 3.76 -7.52
C ASP A 225 -15.34 5.25 -7.18
N ILE A 226 -15.22 6.08 -8.21
CA ILE A 226 -15.22 7.54 -8.13
C ILE A 226 -16.52 8.15 -8.62
N THR A 227 -17.58 7.34 -8.75
CA THR A 227 -18.90 7.77 -9.26
C THR A 227 -19.40 9.01 -8.54
N THR A 228 -19.33 9.01 -7.20
CA THR A 228 -19.80 10.13 -6.36
C THR A 228 -18.99 11.40 -6.62
N ALA A 229 -17.65 11.32 -6.52
CA ALA A 229 -16.76 12.47 -6.68
C ALA A 229 -16.89 13.14 -8.06
N ILE A 230 -17.03 12.32 -9.11
CA ILE A 230 -17.18 12.83 -10.48
C ILE A 230 -18.57 13.40 -10.72
N THR A 231 -19.62 12.79 -10.15
CA THR A 231 -20.99 13.33 -10.30
C THR A 231 -21.07 14.75 -9.76
N GLU A 232 -20.46 15.03 -8.61
CA GLU A 232 -20.39 16.38 -8.03
C GLU A 232 -19.61 17.35 -8.92
N THR A 233 -18.47 16.91 -9.45
CA THR A 233 -17.59 17.73 -10.31
C THR A 233 -18.27 18.09 -11.64
N ILE A 234 -18.94 17.13 -12.30
CA ILE A 234 -19.66 17.36 -13.55
C ILE A 234 -20.94 18.18 -13.30
N ALA A 235 -21.63 17.98 -12.19
CA ALA A 235 -22.79 18.81 -11.83
C ALA A 235 -22.39 20.29 -11.66
N ALA A 236 -21.18 20.57 -11.17
CA ALA A 236 -20.62 21.91 -11.04
C ALA A 236 -20.18 22.53 -12.38
N LEU A 237 -19.96 21.72 -13.42
CA LEU A 237 -19.49 22.14 -14.74
C LEU A 237 -20.26 21.39 -15.85
N PRO A 238 -21.39 21.91 -16.36
CA PRO A 238 -22.11 21.27 -17.45
C PRO A 238 -21.28 21.36 -18.73
N ILE A 239 -20.54 20.29 -19.01
CA ILE A 239 -19.75 20.10 -20.21
C ILE A 239 -20.57 19.29 -21.21
N ASP A 240 -21.04 19.96 -22.26
CA ASP A 240 -21.72 19.32 -23.38
C ASP A 240 -20.79 18.28 -24.02
N GLY A 241 -21.34 17.10 -24.27
CA GLY A 241 -20.61 16.03 -24.96
C GLY A 241 -19.96 14.98 -24.06
N ILE A 242 -20.13 15.04 -22.73
CA ILE A 242 -19.66 13.98 -21.82
C ILE A 242 -20.82 13.08 -21.40
N VAL A 243 -20.63 11.76 -21.52
CA VAL A 243 -21.59 10.74 -21.11
C VAL A 243 -21.01 9.94 -19.95
N MET A 244 -21.75 9.94 -18.84
CA MET A 244 -21.42 9.17 -17.64
C MET A 244 -22.34 7.93 -17.55
N THR A 245 -21.73 6.76 -17.38
CA THR A 245 -22.41 5.46 -17.17
C THR A 245 -21.90 4.85 -15.87
N PRO A 246 -22.61 5.00 -14.76
CA PRO A 246 -22.22 4.41 -13.47
C PRO A 246 -22.15 2.87 -13.50
N PRO A 247 -21.26 2.24 -12.70
CA PRO A 247 -20.24 2.89 -11.86
C PRO A 247 -19.10 3.46 -12.70
N VAL A 248 -18.55 4.59 -12.25
CA VAL A 248 -17.34 5.20 -12.80
C VAL A 248 -16.14 4.71 -12.00
N ASN A 249 -15.36 3.82 -12.61
CA ASN A 249 -14.23 3.16 -11.96
C ASN A 249 -12.90 3.70 -12.51
N TYR A 250 -12.00 4.06 -11.60
CA TYR A 250 -10.64 4.45 -11.90
C TYR A 250 -9.66 3.36 -11.46
N PHE A 251 -8.94 2.83 -12.44
CA PHE A 251 -7.87 1.86 -12.23
C PHE A 251 -6.53 2.59 -12.31
N THR A 252 -5.66 2.34 -11.34
CA THR A 252 -4.31 2.92 -11.34
C THR A 252 -3.29 1.95 -10.74
N LYS A 253 -2.13 1.89 -11.38
CA LYS A 253 -0.97 1.15 -10.92
C LYS A 253 0.26 2.03 -10.99
N GLY A 254 0.95 2.20 -9.89
CA GLY A 254 2.10 3.09 -9.83
C GLY A 254 3.12 2.71 -8.78
N THR A 255 4.24 3.42 -8.82
CA THR A 255 5.28 3.33 -7.82
C THR A 255 5.69 4.74 -7.42
N TYR A 256 5.59 5.04 -6.12
CA TYR A 256 6.24 6.18 -5.50
C TYR A 256 7.61 5.78 -4.97
N LYS A 257 8.60 6.65 -5.09
CA LYS A 257 9.91 6.50 -4.47
C LYS A 257 10.30 7.79 -3.76
N SER A 258 10.78 7.69 -2.52
CA SER A 258 11.46 8.77 -1.83
C SER A 258 12.97 8.58 -1.88
N GLN A 259 13.73 9.68 -1.90
CA GLN A 259 15.18 9.66 -1.77
C GLN A 259 15.64 10.87 -0.96
N SER A 260 16.68 10.70 -0.15
CA SER A 260 17.24 11.82 0.60
C SER A 260 17.90 12.84 -0.33
N VAL A 261 17.65 14.11 -0.07
CA VAL A 261 18.26 15.25 -0.76
C VAL A 261 18.85 16.22 0.27
N PRO A 262 19.89 17.00 -0.09
CA PRO A 262 20.47 17.98 0.83
C PRO A 262 19.49 19.09 1.20
N ASP A 263 18.75 19.61 0.22
CA ASP A 263 17.79 20.69 0.38
C ASP A 263 16.62 20.50 -0.59
N CYS A 264 15.39 20.62 -0.08
CA CYS A 264 14.18 20.56 -0.91
C CYS A 264 14.08 21.73 -1.90
N PHE A 265 14.56 22.93 -1.53
CA PHE A 265 14.46 24.13 -2.36
C PHE A 265 15.41 24.13 -3.56
N GLU A 266 16.41 23.24 -3.57
CA GLU A 266 17.35 23.04 -4.68
C GLU A 266 16.93 21.90 -5.62
N THR A 267 15.76 21.29 -5.40
CA THR A 267 15.25 20.19 -6.23
C THR A 267 14.33 20.67 -7.36
N ASP A 268 14.01 19.75 -8.28
CA ASP A 268 12.96 19.95 -9.29
C ASP A 268 11.56 19.54 -8.80
N ALA A 269 11.33 19.59 -7.48
CA ALA A 269 10.01 19.36 -6.92
C ALA A 269 9.00 20.42 -7.41
N THR A 270 7.76 19.98 -7.64
CA THR A 270 6.64 20.88 -7.93
C THR A 270 6.10 21.51 -6.65
N THR A 271 6.21 20.79 -5.53
CA THR A 271 5.72 21.21 -4.22
C THR A 271 6.68 20.77 -3.13
N ILE A 272 6.77 21.56 -2.05
CA ILE A 272 7.51 21.24 -0.83
C ILE A 272 6.53 21.27 0.34
N SER A 273 6.67 20.36 1.29
CA SER A 273 6.00 20.44 2.58
C SER A 273 7.00 20.28 3.72
N ASP A 274 6.67 20.79 4.90
CA ASP A 274 7.42 20.55 6.13
C ASP A 274 6.59 19.68 7.09
N ALA A 275 7.06 18.46 7.36
CA ALA A 275 6.36 17.53 8.23
C ALA A 275 6.35 17.95 9.71
N LEU A 276 7.19 18.91 10.12
CA LEU A 276 7.19 19.47 11.47
C LEU A 276 6.16 20.61 11.60
N THR A 277 6.25 21.60 10.72
CA THR A 277 5.46 22.84 10.84
C THR A 277 4.11 22.76 10.12
N GLY A 278 3.97 21.87 9.13
CA GLY A 278 2.81 21.77 8.25
C GLY A 278 2.81 22.81 7.13
N GLU A 279 3.88 23.57 6.97
CA GLU A 279 4.02 24.58 5.92
C GLU A 279 4.15 23.94 4.53
N VAL A 280 3.65 24.62 3.50
CA VAL A 280 3.65 24.13 2.11
C VAL A 280 4.13 25.22 1.17
N TRP A 281 4.92 24.85 0.17
CA TRP A 281 5.38 25.73 -0.91
C TRP A 281 5.07 25.11 -2.28
N ILE A 282 4.79 25.96 -3.27
CA ILE A 282 4.61 25.56 -4.67
C ILE A 282 5.68 26.21 -5.54
N ASN A 283 6.24 25.45 -6.47
CA ASN A 283 7.14 25.96 -7.49
C ASN A 283 6.35 26.77 -8.55
N GLN A 284 6.65 28.06 -8.65
CA GLN A 284 6.10 28.96 -9.66
C GLN A 284 7.25 29.48 -10.54
N GLY A 285 7.50 28.80 -11.67
CA GLY A 285 8.47 29.25 -12.66
C GLY A 285 9.93 29.18 -12.21
N GLY A 286 10.29 28.21 -11.36
CA GLY A 286 11.65 27.98 -10.88
C GLY A 286 11.95 28.56 -9.49
N GLY A 287 10.96 29.18 -8.84
CA GLY A 287 11.05 29.65 -7.45
C GLY A 287 9.90 29.11 -6.60
N PHE A 288 10.16 28.85 -5.32
CA PHE A 288 9.14 28.35 -4.39
C PHE A 288 8.44 29.48 -3.66
N VAL A 289 7.10 29.48 -3.71
CA VAL A 289 6.24 30.44 -3.00
C VAL A 289 5.47 29.69 -1.93
N LYS A 290 5.51 30.19 -0.69
CA LYS A 290 4.78 29.62 0.45
C LYS A 290 3.27 29.82 0.29
N LEU A 291 2.49 28.76 0.53
CA LEU A 291 1.04 28.79 0.52
C LEU A 291 0.49 29.15 1.90
N GLY A 292 0.04 30.39 2.04
CA GLY A 292 -0.61 30.85 3.27
C GLY A 292 0.33 30.92 4.47
N SER A 293 -0.04 31.78 5.41
CA SER A 293 0.61 32.01 6.70
C SER A 293 -0.46 31.97 7.78
#